data_AF-A0A9E1IIR1-F1
#
_entry.id   AF-A0A9E1IIR1-F1
#
_cell.length_a   1.000
_cell.length_b   1.000
_cell.length_c   1.000
_cell.angle_alpha   90.00
_cell.angle_beta   90.00
_cell.angle_gamma   90.00
#
_symmetry.space_group_name_H-M   'P 1'
#
loop_
_entity.id
_entity.type
_entity.pdbx_description
1 polymer ?
#
loop_
_entity_poly.entity_id
_entity_poly.type
_entity_poly.pdbx_seq_one_letter_code
_entity_poly.pdbx_strand_id
1 'polypeptide(L)'
;MYVAASLEGTSDEINEVRPAPRAVARVVYGTELSILDVQQISCGELWWLRNAVYARHGFAFTTPRARAIFENEGWYESNHAVVRETAASFLTSPDRENVNLILRVERQRCGR
;
A
#
# COMPACT_ATOMS: atom_id res chain seq x y z
N MET A 1 -4.29 9.36 -41.61
CA MET A 1 -5.53 9.07 -40.86
C MET A 1 -5.13 8.14 -39.73
N TYR A 2 -4.81 8.71 -38.56
CA TYR A 2 -4.43 7.93 -37.38
C TYR A 2 -5.71 7.37 -36.77
N VAL A 3 -5.82 6.04 -36.68
CA VAL A 3 -6.88 5.40 -35.90
C VAL A 3 -6.39 5.37 -34.46
N ALA A 4 -6.96 6.25 -33.63
CA ALA A 4 -6.75 6.22 -32.20
C ALA A 4 -7.48 5.00 -31.62
N ALA A 5 -6.72 4.05 -31.08
CA ALA A 5 -7.28 2.97 -30.28
C ALA A 5 -7.73 3.53 -28.91
N SER A 6 -8.98 3.95 -28.89
CA SER A 6 -9.97 3.82 -27.80
C SER A 6 -9.90 2.42 -27.16
N LEU A 7 -10.10 2.14 -25.86
CA LEU A 7 -10.58 2.87 -24.67
C LEU A 7 -10.14 2.07 -23.41
N GLU A 8 -9.91 2.80 -22.32
CA GLU A 8 -10.40 2.51 -20.96
C GLU A 8 -10.12 1.13 -20.36
N GLY A 9 -9.08 1.06 -19.52
CA GLY A 9 -8.99 0.02 -18.50
C GLY A 9 -10.20 0.12 -17.57
N THR A 10 -10.98 -0.95 -17.52
CA THR A 10 -12.21 -1.03 -16.74
C THR A 10 -11.93 -0.86 -15.25
N SER A 11 -12.85 -0.23 -14.55
CA SER A 11 -12.87 -0.02 -13.09
C SER A 11 -12.70 -1.30 -12.25
N ASP A 12 -12.74 -2.48 -12.87
CA ASP A 12 -12.60 -3.77 -12.21
C ASP A 12 -11.14 -4.17 -11.95
N GLU A 13 -10.16 -3.66 -12.72
CA GLU A 13 -8.73 -4.01 -12.55
C GLU A 13 -8.06 -3.27 -11.37
N ILE A 14 -8.66 -2.15 -10.93
CA ILE A 14 -8.25 -1.41 -9.73
C ILE A 14 -8.81 -2.02 -8.43
N ASN A 15 -9.79 -2.93 -8.52
CA ASN A 15 -10.42 -3.58 -7.36
C ASN A 15 -9.65 -4.81 -6.83
N GLU A 16 -8.63 -5.32 -7.54
CA GLU A 16 -7.89 -6.54 -7.16
C GLU A 16 -6.52 -6.28 -6.49
N VAL A 17 -6.19 -5.04 -6.14
CA VAL A 17 -4.93 -4.72 -5.42
C VAL A 17 -5.20 -4.57 -3.91
N ARG A 18 -6.08 -5.38 -3.32
CA ARG A 18 -6.36 -5.35 -1.89
C ARG A 18 -5.87 -6.64 -1.20
N PRO A 19 -4.97 -6.55 -0.21
CA PRO A 19 -4.55 -7.70 0.58
C PRO A 19 -5.69 -8.30 1.41
N ALA A 20 -5.50 -9.53 1.87
CA ALA A 20 -6.42 -10.19 2.79
C ALA A 20 -6.75 -9.32 4.03
N PRO A 21 -8.01 -9.28 4.51
CA PRO A 21 -8.42 -8.42 5.62
C PRO A 21 -7.57 -8.55 6.88
N ARG A 22 -7.06 -9.76 7.17
CA ARG A 22 -6.16 -10.00 8.30
C ARG A 22 -4.86 -9.20 8.21
N ALA A 23 -4.25 -9.16 7.03
CA ALA A 23 -3.01 -8.43 6.80
C ALA A 23 -3.26 -6.91 6.83
N VAL A 24 -4.37 -6.47 6.24
CA VAL A 24 -4.82 -5.07 6.31
C VAL A 24 -5.01 -4.63 7.76
N ALA A 25 -5.76 -5.39 8.56
CA ALA A 25 -6.02 -5.08 9.95
C ALA A 25 -4.72 -4.97 10.76
N ARG A 26 -3.76 -5.89 10.56
CA ARG A 26 -2.45 -5.81 11.24
C ARG A 26 -1.73 -4.48 10.95
N VAL A 27 -1.66 -4.07 9.69
CA VAL A 27 -1.02 -2.79 9.32
C VAL A 27 -1.79 -1.59 9.90
N VAL A 28 -3.12 -1.55 9.72
CA VAL A 28 -3.98 -0.43 10.14
C VAL A 28 -4.03 -0.28 11.67
N TYR A 29 -3.89 -1.36 12.43
CA TYR A 29 -3.81 -1.32 13.89
C TYR A 29 -2.36 -1.31 14.43
N GLY A 30 -1.35 -1.16 13.58
CA GLY A 30 0.06 -1.08 14.01
C GLY A 30 0.59 -2.35 14.67
N THR A 31 0.09 -3.51 14.26
CA THR A 31 0.53 -4.83 14.70
C THR A 31 1.47 -5.46 13.67
N GLU A 32 2.41 -6.27 14.13
CA GLU A 32 3.36 -6.96 13.25
C GLU A 32 2.66 -7.95 12.30
N LEU A 33 3.11 -7.96 11.06
CA LEU A 33 2.80 -8.94 10.03
C LEU A 33 3.62 -10.20 10.28
N SER A 34 3.01 -11.33 10.01
CA SER A 34 3.73 -12.61 9.92
C SER A 34 4.15 -12.87 8.49
N ILE A 35 5.09 -13.79 8.32
CA ILE A 35 5.51 -14.25 6.99
C ILE A 35 4.32 -14.78 6.14
N LEU A 36 3.30 -15.36 6.79
CA LEU A 36 2.08 -15.84 6.13
C LEU A 36 1.22 -14.71 5.56
N ASP A 37 1.35 -13.48 6.06
CA ASP A 37 0.63 -12.33 5.51
C ASP A 37 1.19 -11.86 4.17
N VAL A 38 2.47 -12.17 3.88
CA VAL A 38 3.21 -11.57 2.75
C VAL A 38 3.72 -12.58 1.73
N GLN A 39 3.81 -13.87 2.09
CA GLN A 39 4.40 -14.89 1.22
C GLN A 39 3.58 -15.23 -0.02
N GLN A 40 2.24 -15.23 0.10
CA GLN A 40 1.33 -15.73 -0.94
C GLN A 40 0.40 -14.64 -1.47
N ILE A 41 0.89 -13.41 -1.51
CA ILE A 41 0.18 -12.26 -2.09
C ILE A 41 0.97 -11.67 -3.25
N SER A 42 0.30 -10.97 -4.15
CA SER A 42 0.88 -10.33 -5.32
C SER A 42 1.84 -9.19 -4.95
N CYS A 43 2.69 -8.80 -5.90
CA CYS A 43 3.54 -7.61 -5.76
C CYS A 43 2.73 -6.31 -5.62
N GLY A 44 1.49 -6.29 -6.13
CA GLY A 44 0.57 -5.19 -5.95
C GLY A 44 0.08 -5.09 -4.50
N GLU A 45 -0.30 -6.21 -3.90
CA GLU A 45 -0.71 -6.29 -2.50
C GLU A 45 0.44 -6.01 -1.53
N LEU A 46 1.67 -6.45 -1.83
CA LEU A 46 2.86 -6.08 -1.06
C LEU A 46 3.08 -4.56 -1.07
N TRP A 47 2.99 -3.94 -2.24
CA TRP A 47 3.04 -2.50 -2.38
C TRP A 47 1.92 -1.82 -1.59
N TRP A 48 0.71 -2.39 -1.60
CA TRP A 48 -0.42 -1.88 -0.82
C TRP A 48 -0.10 -1.90 0.68
N LEU A 49 0.32 -3.05 1.22
CA LEU A 49 0.63 -3.18 2.66
C LEU A 49 1.73 -2.21 3.09
N ARG A 50 2.79 -2.08 2.29
CA ARG A 50 3.89 -1.15 2.60
C ARG A 50 3.41 0.30 2.60
N ASN A 51 2.56 0.70 1.66
CA ASN A 51 2.04 2.06 1.61
C ASN A 51 0.99 2.32 2.71
N ALA A 52 0.20 1.31 3.09
CA ALA A 52 -0.77 1.41 4.17
C ALA A 52 -0.10 1.75 5.52
N VAL A 53 1.14 1.29 5.75
CA VAL A 53 1.93 1.67 6.93
C VAL A 53 2.11 3.19 7.00
N TYR A 54 2.45 3.85 5.89
CA TYR A 54 2.60 5.31 5.84
C TYR A 54 1.23 6.01 5.85
N ALA A 55 0.24 5.45 5.16
CA ALA A 55 -1.12 5.98 5.08
C ALA A 55 -1.74 6.12 6.48
N ARG A 56 -1.51 5.13 7.35
CA ARG A 56 -1.95 5.13 8.76
C ARG A 56 -1.41 6.32 9.57
N HIS A 57 -0.27 6.87 9.17
CA HIS A 57 0.36 8.03 9.80
C HIS A 57 0.02 9.35 9.08
N GLY A 58 -1.01 9.35 8.24
CA GLY A 58 -1.51 10.54 7.55
C GLY A 58 -0.72 10.93 6.29
N PHE A 59 0.15 10.06 5.78
CA PHE A 59 0.91 10.35 4.55
C PHE A 59 -0.01 10.73 3.39
N ALA A 60 0.16 11.93 2.84
CA ALA A 60 -0.63 12.41 1.72
C ALA A 60 -0.10 11.87 0.38
N PHE A 61 -0.86 10.95 -0.23
CA PHE A 61 -0.50 10.39 -1.53
C PHE A 61 -0.73 11.39 -2.66
N THR A 62 0.24 11.52 -3.57
CA THR A 62 0.15 12.38 -4.76
C THR A 62 0.00 11.60 -6.06
N THR A 63 0.39 10.31 -6.08
CA THR A 63 0.32 9.50 -7.29
C THR A 63 -1.12 9.06 -7.57
N PRO A 64 -1.59 9.06 -8.84
CA PRO A 64 -2.95 8.68 -9.18
C PRO A 64 -3.35 7.30 -8.66
N ARG A 65 -2.46 6.30 -8.79
CA ARG A 65 -2.68 4.95 -8.28
C ARG A 65 -2.94 4.91 -6.77
N ALA A 66 -2.11 5.58 -5.99
CA ALA A 66 -2.24 5.53 -4.53
C ALA A 66 -3.47 6.30 -4.04
N ARG A 67 -3.80 7.42 -4.70
CA ARG A 67 -5.02 8.17 -4.42
C ARG A 67 -6.27 7.34 -4.69
N ALA A 68 -6.36 6.75 -5.89
CA ALA A 68 -7.49 5.89 -6.27
C ALA A 68 -7.72 4.72 -5.30
N ILE A 69 -6.65 4.18 -4.71
CA ILE A 69 -6.71 3.07 -3.75
C ILE A 69 -7.06 3.56 -2.34
N PHE A 70 -6.28 4.50 -1.79
CA PHE A 70 -6.36 4.85 -0.37
C PHE A 70 -7.43 5.90 -0.07
N GLU A 71 -7.79 6.80 -0.99
CA GLU A 71 -8.88 7.78 -0.75
C GLU A 71 -10.25 7.11 -0.59
N ASN A 72 -10.40 5.85 -1.03
CA ASN A 72 -11.61 5.05 -0.83
C ASN A 72 -11.57 4.18 0.45
N GLU A 73 -10.48 4.23 1.22
CA GLU A 73 -10.37 3.50 2.50
C GLU A 73 -10.97 4.33 3.64
N GLY A 74 -12.03 3.82 4.28
CA GLY A 74 -12.71 4.54 5.37
C GLY A 74 -11.88 4.80 6.64
N TRP A 75 -10.68 4.22 6.74
CA TRP A 75 -9.73 4.46 7.84
C TRP A 75 -8.61 5.44 7.47
N TYR A 76 -8.49 5.84 6.21
CA TYR A 76 -7.41 6.69 5.73
C TYR A 76 -7.78 8.17 5.86
N GLU A 77 -7.02 8.89 6.68
CA GLU A 77 -7.15 10.34 6.84
C GLU A 77 -5.81 11.01 6.48
N SER A 78 -5.72 11.54 5.26
CA SER A 78 -4.50 12.23 4.81
C SER A 78 -4.32 13.59 5.46
N ASN A 79 -3.08 13.96 5.76
CA ASN A 79 -2.70 15.33 6.12
C ASN A 79 -1.71 15.86 5.08
N HIS A 80 -2.07 16.92 4.35
CA HIS A 80 -1.23 17.52 3.31
C HIS A 80 0.15 17.98 3.79
N ALA A 81 0.33 18.23 5.10
CA ALA A 81 1.63 18.57 5.68
C ALA A 81 2.52 17.33 5.94
N VAL A 82 1.95 16.12 5.94
CA VAL A 82 2.67 14.87 6.19
C VAL A 82 3.14 14.29 4.86
N VAL A 83 4.40 14.59 4.54
CA VAL A 83 5.16 13.94 3.46
C VAL A 83 5.77 12.61 3.92
N ARG A 84 6.43 11.90 3.01
CA ARG A 84 6.96 10.55 3.28
C ARG A 84 7.95 10.56 4.43
N GLU A 85 8.83 11.56 4.47
CA GLU A 85 9.87 11.73 5.48
C GLU A 85 9.25 11.95 6.86
N THR A 86 8.21 12.78 6.93
CA THR A 86 7.43 13.03 8.15
C THR A 86 6.71 11.76 8.60
N ALA A 87 6.01 11.06 7.71
CA ALA A 87 5.36 9.78 8.05
C ALA A 87 6.37 8.72 8.50
N ALA A 88 7.56 8.69 7.91
CA ALA A 88 8.63 7.78 8.28
C ALA A 88 9.14 8.02 9.72
N SER A 89 9.12 9.26 10.21
CA SER A 89 9.53 9.58 11.58
C SER A 89 8.49 9.15 12.62
N PHE A 90 7.22 8.99 12.23
CA PHE A 90 6.13 8.53 13.09
C PHE A 90 6.04 7.00 13.19
N LEU A 91 6.79 6.26 12.38
CA LEU A 91 6.75 4.81 12.40
C LEU A 91 7.10 4.26 13.80
N THR A 92 6.29 3.32 14.24
CA THR A 92 6.50 2.53 15.46
C THR A 92 7.47 1.37 15.19
N SER A 93 7.83 0.61 16.22
CA SER A 93 8.65 -0.60 16.01
C SER A 93 7.95 -1.63 15.11
N PRO A 94 6.67 -1.99 15.32
CA PRO A 94 5.94 -2.89 14.39
C PRO A 94 5.90 -2.39 12.95
N ASP A 95 5.76 -1.08 12.72
CA ASP A 95 5.76 -0.52 11.37
C ASP A 95 7.07 -0.76 10.64
N ARG A 96 8.19 -0.53 11.33
CA ARG A 96 9.53 -0.74 10.77
C ARG A 96 9.74 -2.21 10.43
N GLU A 97 9.35 -3.12 11.33
CA GLU A 97 9.43 -4.56 11.07
C GLU A 97 8.56 -4.98 9.88
N ASN A 98 7.34 -4.45 9.77
CA ASN A 98 6.44 -4.70 8.65
C ASN A 98 7.05 -4.24 7.32
N VAL A 99 7.56 -3.00 7.26
CA VAL A 99 8.20 -2.46 6.06
C VAL A 99 9.43 -3.30 5.69
N ASN A 100 10.27 -3.67 6.67
CA ASN A 100 11.45 -4.50 6.44
C ASN A 100 11.10 -5.89 5.89
N LEU A 101 10.08 -6.54 6.47
CA LEU A 101 9.58 -7.83 6.04
C LEU A 101 9.05 -7.74 4.60
N ILE A 102 8.19 -6.76 4.30
CA ILE A 102 7.61 -6.58 2.97
C ILE A 102 8.71 -6.31 1.93
N LEU A 103 9.64 -5.38 2.20
CA LEU A 103 10.75 -5.07 1.30
C LEU A 103 11.66 -6.28 1.05
N ARG A 104 11.83 -7.19 2.02
CA ARG A 104 12.57 -8.44 1.81
C ARG A 104 11.85 -9.32 0.79
N VAL A 105 10.54 -9.48 0.94
CA VAL A 105 9.72 -10.31 0.05
C VAL A 105 9.62 -9.69 -1.36
N GLU A 106 9.47 -8.37 -1.45
CA GLU A 106 9.47 -7.65 -2.74
C GLU A 106 10.79 -7.84 -3.49
N ARG A 107 11.94 -7.75 -2.81
CA ARG A 107 13.25 -8.01 -3.44
C ARG A 107 13.37 -9.43 -3.96
N GLN A 108 12.85 -10.40 -3.22
CA GLN A 108 12.92 -11.82 -3.59
C GLN A 108 11.98 -12.19 -4.73
N ARG A 109 10.79 -11.57 -4.83
CA ARG A 109 9.71 -12.03 -5.72
C ARG A 109 9.33 -11.05 -6.82
N CYS A 110 9.58 -9.75 -6.60
CA CYS A 110 9.09 -8.67 -7.46
C CYS A 110 10.22 -7.92 -8.18
N GLY A 111 11.48 -8.17 -7.81
CA GLY A 111 12.65 -7.50 -8.41
C GLY A 111 12.73 -6.00 -8.09
N ARG A 112 12.26 -5.59 -6.90
CA ARG A 112 12.23 -4.20 -6.43
C ARG A 112 12.74 -4.10 -5.00
#